data_AF-A0A257LN02-F1
#
_entry.id   AF-A0A257LN02-F1
#
_cell.length_a   1.000
_cell.length_b   1.000
_cell.length_c   1.000
_cell.angle_alpha   90.00
_cell.angle_beta   90.00
_cell.angle_gamma   90.00
#
_symmetry.space_group_name_H-M   'P 1'
#
loop_
_entity.id
_entity.type
_entity.pdbx_description
1 polymer ?
#
loop_
_entity_poly.entity_id
_entity_poly.type
_entity_poly.pdbx_seq_one_letter_code
_entity_poly.pdbx_strand_id
1 'polypeptide(L)'
;GNAAGYLYHDPCHSPMKLQEPMKTVKALVGPNVLKSDRCCGESGTLGVTRPDISTQVRFRKEEELRQGEADLRASGSVAAGANVKILTSCPSCLQGLSRYQDDMANGLLEADYIVVEMARKILGETWLEDYVARANTGGIERVLV
;
A
#
# COMPACT_ATOMS: atom_id res chain seq x y z
N GLY A 1 5.27 20.87 -7.90
CA GLY A 1 5.37 20.62 -6.45
C GLY A 1 5.60 19.15 -6.25
N ASN A 2 6.56 18.75 -5.42
CA ASN A 2 7.02 17.36 -5.30
C ASN A 2 5.82 16.41 -5.12
N ALA A 3 5.59 15.55 -6.12
CA ALA A 3 4.61 14.49 -6.03
C ALA A 3 5.04 13.54 -4.91
N ALA A 4 4.10 13.20 -4.01
CA ALA A 4 4.35 12.27 -2.92
C ALA A 4 5.00 10.98 -3.44
N GLY A 5 6.04 10.53 -2.74
CA GLY A 5 6.73 9.27 -3.04
C GLY A 5 6.01 8.08 -2.42
N TYR A 6 5.92 6.98 -3.17
CA TYR A 6 5.31 5.73 -2.70
C TYR A 6 6.27 4.56 -2.81
N LEU A 7 6.12 3.61 -1.90
CA LEU A 7 6.52 2.23 -2.15
C LEU A 7 5.35 1.50 -2.83
N TYR A 8 5.64 0.54 -3.70
CA TYR A 8 4.64 -0.37 -4.26
C TYR A 8 5.03 -1.81 -4.01
N HIS A 9 4.15 -2.54 -3.34
CA HIS A 9 4.26 -3.99 -3.17
C HIS A 9 3.41 -4.68 -4.23
N ASP A 10 4.10 -5.18 -5.26
CA ASP A 10 3.49 -6.07 -6.24
C ASP A 10 3.18 -7.43 -5.58
N PRO A 11 1.92 -7.86 -5.52
CA PRO A 11 1.55 -9.11 -4.87
C PRO A 11 2.19 -10.32 -5.56
N CYS A 12 2.49 -11.37 -4.80
CA CYS A 12 2.93 -12.66 -5.36
C CYS A 12 1.97 -13.20 -6.43
N HIS A 13 0.68 -12.88 -6.29
CA HIS A 13 -0.37 -13.17 -7.28
C HIS A 13 -0.79 -11.89 -8.01
N SER A 14 0.16 -11.23 -8.68
CA SER A 14 -0.08 -9.93 -9.33
C SER A 14 -1.26 -10.00 -10.32
N PRO A 15 -2.26 -9.08 -10.22
CA PRO A 15 -3.39 -9.02 -11.13
C PRO A 15 -3.04 -8.38 -12.48
N MET A 16 -1.88 -7.73 -12.60
CA MET A 16 -1.46 -7.00 -13.79
C MET A 16 -0.80 -7.97 -14.79
N LYS A 17 -1.61 -8.56 -15.68
CA LYS A 17 -1.14 -9.60 -16.64
C LYS A 17 -0.70 -9.06 -18.00
N LEU A 18 -1.22 -7.90 -18.41
CA LEU A 18 -1.00 -7.36 -19.75
C LEU A 18 0.27 -6.49 -19.86
N GLN A 19 0.74 -5.94 -18.75
CA GLN A 19 1.91 -5.08 -18.68
C GLN A 19 2.67 -5.34 -17.39
N GLU A 20 3.93 -4.92 -17.37
CA GLU A 20 4.75 -4.96 -16.16
C GLU A 20 4.08 -4.11 -15.05
N PRO A 21 4.01 -4.63 -13.80
CA PRO A 21 3.28 -3.96 -12.73
C PRO A 21 3.76 -2.54 -12.43
N MET A 22 5.07 -2.30 -12.32
CA MET A 22 5.59 -0.96 -12.00
C MET A 22 5.30 0.05 -13.10
N LYS A 23 5.33 -0.35 -14.38
CA LYS A 23 4.89 0.50 -15.49
C LYS A 23 3.43 0.93 -15.31
N THR A 24 2.56 -0.01 -14.96
CA THR A 24 1.13 0.26 -14.74
C THR A 24 0.94 1.20 -13.56
N VAL A 25 1.57 0.91 -12.41
CA VAL A 25 1.43 1.71 -11.19
C VAL A 25 1.92 3.14 -11.40
N LYS A 26 3.08 3.32 -12.04
CA LYS A 26 3.62 4.66 -12.32
C LYS A 26 2.70 5.47 -13.24
N ALA A 27 2.03 4.81 -14.20
CA ALA A 27 1.03 5.48 -15.03
C ALA A 27 -0.22 5.90 -14.23
N LEU A 28 -0.58 5.16 -13.17
CA LEU A 28 -1.75 5.44 -12.35
C LEU A 28 -1.52 6.52 -11.29
N VAL A 29 -0.37 6.51 -10.61
CA VAL A 29 -0.14 7.38 -9.42
C VAL A 29 1.02 8.36 -9.57
N GLY A 30 1.75 8.31 -10.69
CA GLY A 30 2.90 9.17 -10.99
C GLY A 30 4.24 8.44 -10.93
N PRO A 31 5.34 9.09 -11.37
CA PRO A 31 6.63 8.43 -11.54
C PRO A 31 7.38 8.13 -10.23
N ASN A 32 7.04 8.82 -9.13
CA ASN A 32 7.71 8.73 -7.83
C ASN A 32 7.26 7.49 -7.04
N VAL A 33 7.46 6.31 -7.62
CA VAL A 33 7.11 5.03 -7.01
C VAL A 33 8.29 4.07 -7.11
N LEU A 34 8.72 3.56 -5.96
CA LEU A 34 9.75 2.54 -5.85
C LEU A 34 9.10 1.18 -5.61
N LYS A 35 9.66 0.13 -6.22
CA LYS A 35 9.20 -1.23 -5.98
C LYS A 35 9.70 -1.68 -4.62
N SER A 36 8.81 -2.22 -3.79
CA SER A 36 9.16 -2.90 -2.55
C SER A 36 9.03 -4.41 -2.75
N ASP A 37 10.17 -5.03 -3.05
CA ASP A 37 10.28 -6.46 -3.33
C ASP A 37 10.02 -7.32 -2.08
N ARG A 38 10.00 -8.64 -2.29
CA ARG A 38 9.78 -9.70 -1.30
C ARG A 38 8.37 -9.75 -0.71
N CYS A 39 7.96 -10.97 -0.33
CA CYS A 39 6.67 -11.27 0.29
C CYS A 39 6.52 -10.52 1.63
N CYS A 40 5.31 -10.10 1.97
CA CYS A 40 5.02 -9.45 3.25
C CYS A 40 4.96 -10.41 4.46
N GLY A 41 5.18 -11.72 4.27
CA GLY A 41 5.24 -12.72 5.34
C GLY A 41 3.91 -13.08 6.01
N GLU A 42 2.87 -12.27 5.85
CA GLU A 42 1.62 -12.39 6.63
C GLU A 42 0.42 -12.83 5.78
N SER A 43 0.42 -12.50 4.48
CA SER A 43 -0.70 -12.78 3.56
C SER A 43 -1.05 -14.26 3.42
N GLY A 44 -2.31 -14.53 3.09
CA GLY A 44 -2.77 -15.89 2.74
C GLY A 44 -2.71 -16.86 3.91
N THR A 45 -3.00 -16.36 5.12
CA THR A 45 -2.93 -17.07 6.41
C THR A 45 -1.55 -17.61 6.79
N LEU A 46 -0.48 -17.25 6.08
CA LEU A 46 0.88 -17.70 6.38
C LEU A 46 1.31 -17.32 7.80
N GLY A 47 1.02 -16.08 8.21
CA GLY A 47 1.37 -15.57 9.54
C GLY A 47 0.80 -16.39 10.69
N VAL A 48 -0.43 -16.90 10.53
CA VAL A 48 -1.12 -17.68 11.57
C VAL A 48 -0.84 -19.18 11.48
N THR A 49 -0.59 -19.71 10.28
CA THR A 49 -0.38 -21.15 10.06
C THR A 49 1.07 -21.57 10.25
N ARG A 50 2.04 -20.70 9.95
CA ARG A 50 3.49 -20.95 10.07
C ARG A 50 4.23 -19.74 10.62
N PRO A 51 3.98 -19.36 11.90
CA PRO A 51 4.64 -18.22 12.55
C PRO A 51 6.17 -18.34 12.58
N ASP A 52 6.68 -19.57 12.60
CA ASP A 52 8.11 -19.89 12.57
C ASP A 52 8.78 -19.46 11.25
N ILE A 53 8.07 -19.56 10.14
CA ILE A 53 8.54 -19.13 8.82
C ILE A 53 8.20 -17.66 8.58
N SER A 54 6.98 -17.23 8.89
CA SER A 54 6.50 -15.88 8.60
C SER A 54 7.37 -14.82 9.25
N THR A 55 7.87 -15.08 10.47
CA THR A 55 8.75 -14.16 11.20
C THR A 55 10.05 -13.89 10.45
N GLN A 56 10.67 -14.91 9.84
CA GLN A 56 11.90 -14.73 9.05
C GLN A 56 11.63 -13.96 7.76
N VAL A 57 10.52 -14.27 7.08
CA VAL A 57 10.09 -13.52 5.89
C VAL A 57 9.81 -12.06 6.27
N ARG A 58 9.23 -11.84 7.46
CA ARG A 58 8.93 -10.51 7.97
C ARG A 58 10.19 -9.68 8.13
N PHE A 59 11.23 -10.20 8.77
CA PHE A 59 12.51 -9.50 8.91
C PHE A 59 13.11 -9.10 7.57
N ARG A 60 13.10 -10.01 6.58
CA ARG A 60 13.62 -9.66 5.27
C ARG A 60 12.81 -8.53 4.61
N LYS A 61 11.49 -8.56 4.73
CA LYS A 61 10.64 -7.50 4.19
C LYS A 61 10.85 -6.17 4.91
N GLU A 62 11.04 -6.18 6.22
CA GLU A 62 11.32 -5.00 7.03
C GLU A 62 12.60 -4.28 6.54
N GLU A 63 13.67 -5.03 6.25
CA GLU A 63 14.88 -4.50 5.64
C GLU A 63 14.60 -3.81 4.29
N GLU A 64 13.84 -4.46 3.41
CA GLU A 64 13.46 -3.89 2.10
C GLU A 64 12.63 -2.62 2.25
N LEU A 65 11.74 -2.55 3.24
CA LEU A 65 10.93 -1.37 3.51
C LEU A 65 11.78 -0.20 4.02
N ARG A 66 12.72 -0.46 4.94
CA ARG A 66 13.66 0.56 5.44
C ARG A 66 14.59 1.07 4.35
N GLN A 67 15.05 0.19 3.46
CA GLN A 67 15.83 0.61 2.29
C GLN A 67 14.98 1.50 1.38
N GLY A 68 13.75 1.09 1.06
CA GLY A 68 12.83 1.89 0.25
C GLY A 68 12.49 3.25 0.89
N GLU A 69 12.30 3.30 2.21
CA GLU A 69 12.14 4.55 2.95
C GLU A 69 13.36 5.47 2.74
N ALA A 70 14.58 4.95 2.95
CA ALA A 70 15.80 5.71 2.80
C ALA A 70 15.94 6.27 1.38
N ASP A 71 15.64 5.48 0.36
CA ASP A 71 15.70 5.89 -1.05
C ASP A 71 14.66 6.96 -1.38
N LEU A 72 13.42 6.82 -0.88
CA LEU A 72 12.38 7.84 -1.04
C LEU A 72 12.77 9.18 -0.38
N ARG A 73 13.39 9.14 0.80
CA ARG A 73 13.87 10.33 1.50
C ARG A 73 15.06 10.96 0.78
N ALA A 74 16.03 10.17 0.36
CA ALA A 74 17.20 10.63 -0.39
C ALA A 74 16.83 11.30 -1.72
N SER A 75 15.78 10.80 -2.39
CA SER A 75 15.25 11.42 -3.61
C SER A 75 14.47 12.73 -3.37
N GLY A 76 14.16 13.08 -2.12
CA GLY A 76 13.32 14.22 -1.78
C GLY A 76 11.81 13.99 -2.04
N SER A 77 11.41 12.75 -2.32
CA SER A 77 10.00 12.39 -2.59
C SER A 77 9.15 12.31 -1.32
N VAL A 78 9.80 12.13 -0.16
CA VAL A 78 9.17 12.12 1.17
C VAL A 78 9.99 13.00 2.11
N ALA A 79 9.34 13.92 2.83
CA ALA A 79 10.00 14.80 3.79
C ALA A 79 10.51 14.02 5.01
N ALA A 80 11.62 14.43 5.64
CA ALA A 80 12.35 13.67 6.66
C ALA A 80 11.51 13.08 7.82
N GLY A 81 10.44 13.75 8.25
CA GLY A 81 9.55 13.26 9.31
C GLY A 81 8.16 12.81 8.83
N ALA A 82 7.90 12.81 7.53
CA ALA A 82 6.62 12.37 6.99
C ALA A 82 6.53 10.84 6.96
N ASN A 83 5.31 10.33 7.14
CA ASN A 83 4.98 8.92 6.95
C ASN A 83 5.31 8.47 5.52
N VAL A 84 5.70 7.21 5.40
CA VAL A 84 5.92 6.56 4.10
C VAL A 84 4.66 5.77 3.78
N LYS A 85 4.15 5.93 2.56
CA LYS A 85 3.01 5.14 2.09
C LYS A 85 3.47 3.99 1.20
N ILE A 86 2.96 2.79 1.48
CA ILE A 86 3.09 1.62 0.62
C ILE A 86 1.75 1.24 0.01
N LEU A 87 1.73 1.13 -1.31
CA LEU A 87 0.55 0.76 -2.07
C LEU A 87 0.61 -0.71 -2.49
N THR A 88 -0.54 -1.36 -2.54
CA THR A 88 -0.68 -2.70 -3.12
C THR A 88 -2.03 -2.87 -3.82
N SER A 89 -2.17 -3.94 -4.60
CA SER A 89 -3.41 -4.32 -5.27
C SER A 89 -3.96 -5.66 -4.75
N CYS A 90 -3.62 -6.05 -3.53
CA CYS A 90 -4.05 -7.32 -2.92
C CYS A 90 -4.54 -7.07 -1.48
N PRO A 91 -5.81 -7.42 -1.14
CA PRO A 91 -6.33 -7.22 0.21
C PRO A 91 -5.56 -7.99 1.29
N SER A 92 -5.12 -9.21 0.98
CA SER A 92 -4.31 -9.99 1.92
C SER A 92 -2.91 -9.39 2.14
N CYS A 93 -2.34 -8.76 1.12
CA CYS A 93 -1.08 -8.03 1.27
C CYS A 93 -1.29 -6.74 2.04
N LEU A 94 -2.40 -6.03 1.81
CA LEU A 94 -2.74 -4.84 2.58
C LEU A 94 -2.78 -5.16 4.08
N GLN A 95 -3.54 -6.18 4.48
CA GLN A 95 -3.60 -6.63 5.88
C GLN A 95 -2.21 -6.99 6.44
N GLY A 96 -1.39 -7.68 5.65
CA GLY A 96 -0.03 -8.05 6.07
C GLY A 96 0.90 -6.86 6.22
N LEU A 97 0.88 -5.94 5.25
CA LEU A 97 1.69 -4.72 5.24
C LEU A 97 1.30 -3.76 6.36
N SER A 98 0.02 -3.71 6.76
CA SER A 98 -0.41 -2.92 7.92
C SER A 98 0.27 -3.34 9.24
N ARG A 99 0.82 -4.56 9.33
CA ARG A 99 1.57 -5.03 10.51
C ARG A 99 2.99 -4.46 10.59
N TYR A 100 3.44 -3.71 9.59
CA TYR A 100 4.73 -3.02 9.55
C TYR A 100 4.62 -1.52 9.91
N GLN A 101 3.45 -1.08 10.39
CA GLN A 101 3.16 0.33 10.65
C GLN A 101 4.26 1.04 11.47
N ASP A 102 4.78 0.37 12.49
CA ASP A 102 5.73 0.94 13.45
C ASP A 102 7.20 0.56 13.16
N ASP A 103 7.49 -0.09 12.03
CA ASP A 103 8.83 -0.61 11.73
C ASP A 103 9.74 0.39 10.99
N MET A 104 9.21 1.53 10.55
CA MET A 104 9.97 2.54 9.80
C MET A 104 10.92 3.32 10.71
N ALA A 105 12.01 3.82 10.13
CA ALA A 105 12.99 4.58 10.90
C ALA A 105 12.46 5.98 11.24
N ASN A 106 11.62 6.56 10.39
CA ASN A 106 11.04 7.89 10.61
C ASN A 106 9.55 7.87 10.26
N GLY A 107 8.69 8.15 11.24
CA GLY A 107 7.23 8.12 11.05
C GLY A 107 6.68 6.70 10.90
N LEU A 108 5.43 6.60 10.44
CA LEU A 108 4.73 5.33 10.25
C LEU A 108 4.78 4.84 8.80
N LEU A 109 4.62 3.54 8.61
CA LEU A 109 4.24 2.96 7.33
C LEU A 109 2.73 2.98 7.18
N GLU A 110 2.24 3.71 6.19
CA GLU A 110 0.83 3.69 5.80
C GLU A 110 0.63 2.69 4.66
N ALA A 111 -0.02 1.57 4.94
CA ALA A 111 -0.40 0.62 3.90
C ALA A 111 -1.78 0.98 3.33
N ASP A 112 -1.89 1.09 2.01
CA ASP A 112 -3.18 1.37 1.35
C ASP A 112 -3.31 0.62 0.01
N TYR A 113 -4.53 0.57 -0.50
CA TYR A 113 -4.83 0.00 -1.80
C TYR A 113 -4.62 1.04 -2.90
N ILE A 114 -3.99 0.64 -4.01
CA ILE A 114 -3.67 1.59 -5.10
C ILE A 114 -4.91 2.33 -5.63
N VAL A 115 -6.07 1.66 -5.72
CA VAL A 115 -7.31 2.27 -6.21
C VAL A 115 -7.89 3.29 -5.23
N VAL A 116 -7.65 3.13 -3.93
CA VAL A 116 -8.07 4.08 -2.89
C VAL A 116 -7.23 5.35 -2.97
N GLU A 117 -5.91 5.20 -3.12
CA GLU A 117 -5.01 6.34 -3.33
C GLU A 117 -5.34 7.09 -4.65
N MET A 118 -5.70 6.36 -5.70
CA MET A 118 -6.20 6.98 -6.95
C MET A 118 -7.50 7.75 -6.72
N ALA A 119 -8.47 7.17 -6.00
CA ALA A 119 -9.73 7.84 -5.69
C ALA A 119 -9.48 9.14 -4.92
N ARG A 120 -8.61 9.11 -3.89
CA ARG A 120 -8.21 10.30 -3.13
C ARG A 120 -7.60 11.39 -4.02
N LYS A 121 -6.72 11.02 -4.95
CA LYS A 121 -6.08 11.97 -5.87
C LYS A 121 -7.03 12.55 -6.92
N ILE A 122 -7.94 11.74 -7.45
CA ILE A 122 -8.82 12.12 -8.57
C ILE A 122 -10.08 12.82 -8.07
N LEU A 123 -10.65 12.32 -6.98
CA LEU A 123 -11.96 12.72 -6.44
C LEU A 123 -11.84 13.62 -5.20
N GLY A 124 -10.66 13.72 -4.60
CA GLY A 124 -10.41 14.52 -3.39
C GLY A 124 -10.39 13.70 -2.10
N GLU A 125 -10.00 14.34 -0.99
CA GLU A 125 -9.86 13.68 0.32
C GLU A 125 -11.20 13.14 0.86
N THR A 126 -12.32 13.79 0.53
CA THR A 126 -13.68 13.44 0.97
C THR A 126 -14.38 12.43 0.08
N TRP A 127 -13.65 11.78 -0.84
CA TRP A 127 -14.24 10.95 -1.89
C TRP A 127 -15.17 9.84 -1.34
N LEU A 128 -14.82 9.27 -0.18
CA LEU A 128 -15.56 8.17 0.43
C LEU A 128 -16.86 8.68 1.06
N GLU A 129 -16.79 9.77 1.80
CA GLU A 129 -17.94 10.43 2.42
C GLU A 129 -18.94 10.87 1.33
N ASP A 130 -18.44 11.51 0.27
CA ASP A 130 -19.24 11.96 -0.86
C ASP A 130 -19.86 10.78 -1.62
N TYR A 131 -19.12 9.68 -1.78
CA TYR A 131 -19.64 8.45 -2.39
C TYR A 131 -20.76 7.83 -1.54
N VAL A 132 -20.54 7.68 -0.23
CA VAL A 132 -21.51 7.10 0.70
C VAL A 132 -22.77 7.97 0.78
N ALA A 133 -22.63 9.30 0.83
CA ALA A 133 -23.77 10.22 0.84
C ALA A 133 -24.65 10.03 -0.41
N ARG A 134 -24.03 10.00 -1.61
CA ARG A 134 -24.74 9.77 -2.87
C ARG A 134 -25.41 8.39 -2.94
N ALA A 135 -24.72 7.34 -2.48
CA ALA A 135 -25.26 5.99 -2.46
C ALA A 135 -26.48 5.88 -1.52
N ASN A 136 -26.43 6.55 -0.36
CA ASN A 136 -27.54 6.57 0.60
C ASN A 136 -28.78 7.30 0.08
N THR A 137 -28.64 8.35 -0.74
CA THR A 137 -29.78 9.07 -1.32
C THR A 137 -30.67 8.22 -2.24
N GLY A 138 -30.15 7.13 -2.80
CA GLY A 138 -30.91 6.19 -3.64
C GLY A 138 -31.69 5.12 -2.88
N GLY A 139 -31.55 5.04 -1.55
CA GLY A 139 -32.03 3.94 -0.73
C GLY A 139 -31.07 2.76 -0.74
N ILE A 140 -30.51 2.40 0.42
CA ILE A 140 -29.73 1.16 0.57
C ILE A 140 -30.70 0.04 0.91
N GLU A 141 -30.84 -0.95 0.02
CA GLU A 141 -31.45 -2.23 0.39
C GLU A 141 -30.58 -2.90 1.45
N ARG A 142 -31.11 -3.02 2.67
CA ARG A 142 -30.44 -3.70 3.78
C ARG A 142 -30.88 -5.14 3.80
N VAL A 143 -29.92 -6.06 3.68
CA VAL A 143 -30.13 -7.45 4.09
C VAL A 143 -30.00 -7.47 5.61
N LEU A 144 -31.12 -7.41 6.31
CA LEU A 144 -31.17 -7.61 7.76
C LEU A 144 -30.90 -9.10 8.02
N VAL A 145 -29.91 -9.39 8.87
CA VAL A 145 -29.61 -10.74 9.40
C VAL A 145 -29.99 -10.79 10.86
#